data_AF-A0A7Y7QW91-F1
#
_entry.id   AF-A0A7Y7QW91-F1
#
_cell.length_a   1.000
_cell.length_b   1.000
_cell.length_c   1.000
_cell.angle_alpha   90.00
_cell.angle_beta   90.00
_cell.angle_gamma   90.00
#
_symmetry.space_group_name_H-M   'P 1'
#
loop_
_entity.id
_entity.type
_entity.pdbx_description
1 polymer ?
#
loop_
_entity_poly.entity_id
_entity_poly.type
_entity_poly.pdbx_seq_one_letter_code
_entity_poly.pdbx_strand_id
1 'polypeptide(L)'
;MVNRTCPTPLEALTIADAVFHARYGGAAFAYVAGAIMRGEGTYLSDIDLVVVFDRLDAARRESFLVDGVPVEAFVHDPETLAWFVEEDIARGRPSILNMIVEGSVIGAHPDSAEALRANISVRLASGPPPLSTAVLNALRYEITDAIDDLLGDRRADEVMAIGALLHPKLVELVLRGRGHWNGAGKWAPRLLAKMDTGLAGRFDTAFRALFAEGDPGLVIALADAELAHHGGRLFDGDCREAPASWRIV
;
A
#
# COMPACT_ATOMS: atom_id res chain seq x y z
N MET A 1 -18.70 7.40 29.06
CA MET A 1 -17.83 6.64 28.16
C MET A 1 -18.50 6.63 26.80
N VAL A 2 -17.88 7.21 25.77
CA VAL A 2 -18.39 7.05 24.40
C VAL A 2 -18.22 5.57 24.05
N ASN A 3 -19.29 4.89 23.67
CA ASN A 3 -19.23 3.49 23.27
C ASN A 3 -18.42 3.42 21.96
N ARG A 4 -17.17 2.96 22.06
CA ARG A 4 -16.22 2.92 20.93
C ARG A 4 -16.38 1.59 20.19
N THR A 5 -17.51 1.42 19.52
CA THR A 5 -17.80 0.21 18.74
C THR A 5 -17.45 0.44 17.27
N CYS A 6 -16.70 -0.49 16.69
CA CYS A 6 -16.54 -0.55 15.24
C CYS A 6 -17.91 -0.89 14.63
N PRO A 7 -18.38 -0.18 13.60
CA PRO A 7 -19.54 -0.59 12.84
C PRO A 7 -19.38 -2.01 12.30
N THR A 8 -20.47 -2.76 12.24
CA THR A 8 -20.55 -4.00 11.46
C THR A 8 -20.50 -3.69 9.95
N PRO A 9 -20.20 -4.66 9.08
CA PRO A 9 -20.26 -4.45 7.63
C PRO A 9 -21.61 -3.92 7.13
N LEU A 10 -22.73 -4.37 7.73
CA LEU A 10 -24.07 -3.91 7.36
C LEU A 10 -24.32 -2.46 7.77
N GLU A 11 -23.90 -2.08 8.98
CA GLU A 11 -23.99 -0.69 9.45
C GLU A 11 -23.10 0.24 8.62
N ALA A 12 -21.86 -0.19 8.30
CA ALA A 12 -20.96 0.55 7.43
C ALA A 12 -21.56 0.76 6.03
N LEU A 13 -22.15 -0.28 5.44
CA LEU A 13 -22.84 -0.17 4.15
C LEU A 13 -24.04 0.79 4.22
N THR A 14 -24.79 0.79 5.32
CA THR A 14 -25.92 1.70 5.54
C THR A 14 -25.44 3.16 5.65
N ILE A 15 -24.36 3.39 6.39
CA ILE A 15 -23.73 4.72 6.50
C ILE A 15 -23.22 5.18 5.13
N ALA A 16 -22.52 4.30 4.41
CA ALA A 16 -22.00 4.56 3.07
C ALA A 16 -23.10 4.95 2.08
N ASP A 17 -24.22 4.22 2.09
CA ASP A 17 -25.36 4.49 1.21
C ASP A 17 -26.00 5.85 1.53
N ALA A 18 -26.21 6.18 2.80
CA ALA A 18 -26.71 7.49 3.22
C ALA A 18 -25.75 8.63 2.81
N VAL A 19 -24.44 8.43 2.99
CA VAL A 19 -23.39 9.36 2.58
C VAL A 19 -23.41 9.57 1.07
N PHE A 20 -23.53 8.49 0.29
CA PHE A 20 -23.55 8.53 -1.16
C PHE A 20 -24.69 9.42 -1.68
N HIS A 21 -25.90 9.20 -1.18
CA HIS A 21 -27.07 9.99 -1.57
C HIS A 21 -27.01 11.44 -1.08
N ALA A 22 -26.44 11.70 0.10
CA ALA A 22 -26.39 13.04 0.67
C ALA A 22 -25.27 13.93 0.10
N ARG A 23 -24.12 13.36 -0.27
CA ARG A 23 -22.91 14.11 -0.66
C ARG A 23 -22.53 13.97 -2.13
N TYR A 24 -22.90 12.87 -2.77
CA TYR A 24 -22.44 12.54 -4.12
C TYR A 24 -23.62 12.45 -5.10
N GLY A 25 -24.56 13.39 -4.99
CA GLY A 25 -25.64 13.55 -5.96
C GLY A 25 -25.10 13.69 -7.38
N GLY A 26 -25.55 12.82 -8.29
CA GLY A 26 -25.06 12.74 -9.67
C GLY A 26 -23.90 11.75 -9.90
N ALA A 27 -23.40 11.08 -8.86
CA ALA A 27 -22.49 9.94 -9.04
C ALA A 27 -23.27 8.75 -9.61
N ALA A 28 -22.64 7.98 -10.49
CA ALA A 28 -23.25 6.81 -11.11
C ALA A 28 -23.33 5.64 -10.12
N PHE A 29 -22.24 5.41 -9.38
CA PHE A 29 -22.12 4.35 -8.37
C PHE A 29 -20.93 4.62 -7.44
N ALA A 30 -20.82 3.81 -6.38
CA ALA A 30 -19.62 3.74 -5.56
C ALA A 30 -19.32 2.31 -5.11
N TYR A 31 -18.05 2.04 -4.79
CA TYR A 31 -17.62 0.84 -4.07
C TYR A 31 -17.38 1.19 -2.60
N VAL A 32 -17.99 0.41 -1.71
CA VAL A 32 -17.81 0.48 -0.26
C VAL A 32 -16.85 -0.62 0.16
N ALA A 33 -15.67 -0.23 0.61
CA ALA A 33 -14.56 -1.13 0.91
C ALA A 33 -13.98 -0.83 2.30
N GLY A 34 -12.79 -1.38 2.56
CA GLY A 34 -12.03 -1.12 3.76
C GLY A 34 -12.09 -2.24 4.79
N ALA A 35 -11.36 -2.05 5.89
CA ALA A 35 -11.19 -3.09 6.90
C ALA A 35 -12.53 -3.46 7.57
N ILE A 36 -13.44 -2.49 7.73
CA ILE A 36 -14.77 -2.72 8.29
C ILE A 36 -15.55 -3.71 7.43
N MET A 37 -15.59 -3.49 6.11
CA MET A 37 -16.30 -4.34 5.15
C MET A 37 -15.74 -5.78 5.10
N ARG A 38 -14.45 -5.97 5.40
CA ARG A 38 -13.81 -7.29 5.51
C ARG A 38 -13.98 -7.97 6.87
N GLY A 39 -14.61 -7.32 7.86
CA GLY A 39 -14.68 -7.84 9.23
C GLY A 39 -13.36 -7.76 10.01
N GLU A 40 -12.38 -7.01 9.50
CA GLU A 40 -11.06 -6.77 10.12
C GLU A 40 -10.96 -5.36 10.75
N GLY A 41 -12.08 -4.65 10.81
CA GLY A 41 -12.16 -3.28 11.29
C GLY A 41 -11.86 -3.18 12.78
N THR A 42 -11.33 -2.02 13.17
CA THR A 42 -11.24 -1.58 14.56
C THR A 42 -12.16 -0.38 14.75
N TYR A 43 -12.38 0.05 15.99
CA TYR A 43 -13.19 1.25 16.25
C TYR A 43 -12.60 2.55 15.65
N LEU A 44 -11.35 2.53 15.18
CA LEU A 44 -10.69 3.63 14.45
C LEU A 44 -10.60 3.39 12.95
N SER A 45 -11.17 2.30 12.45
CA SER A 45 -11.22 2.05 11.01
C SER A 45 -12.22 2.97 10.35
N ASP A 46 -11.86 3.36 9.13
CA ASP A 46 -12.67 4.12 8.20
C ASP A 46 -13.51 3.21 7.30
N ILE A 47 -14.57 3.82 6.76
CA ILE A 47 -15.28 3.33 5.59
C ILE A 47 -14.57 3.92 4.36
N ASP A 48 -14.04 3.07 3.49
CA ASP A 48 -13.43 3.49 2.24
C ASP A 48 -14.49 3.54 1.13
N LEU A 49 -14.62 4.67 0.43
CA LEU A 49 -15.55 4.86 -0.68
C LEU A 49 -14.80 5.21 -1.97
N VAL A 50 -14.96 4.42 -3.01
CA VAL A 50 -14.54 4.81 -4.37
C VAL A 50 -15.79 5.27 -5.12
N VAL A 51 -15.96 6.57 -5.27
CA VAL A 51 -17.15 7.20 -5.86
C VAL A 51 -16.87 7.57 -7.30
N VAL A 52 -17.74 7.14 -8.22
CA VAL A 52 -17.55 7.32 -9.67
C VAL A 52 -18.69 8.16 -10.24
N PHE A 53 -18.34 9.34 -10.76
CA PHE A 53 -19.21 10.19 -11.57
C PHE A 53 -19.01 9.89 -13.05
N ASP A 54 -19.99 10.22 -13.90
CA ASP A 54 -19.78 10.16 -15.36
C ASP A 54 -18.73 11.17 -15.83
N ARG A 55 -18.69 12.34 -15.18
CA ARG A 55 -17.71 13.41 -15.39
C ARG A 55 -17.60 14.25 -14.14
N LEU A 56 -16.39 14.68 -13.78
CA LEU A 56 -16.22 15.69 -12.72
C LEU A 56 -15.14 16.71 -13.08
N ASP A 57 -15.19 17.88 -12.44
CA ASP A 57 -14.24 18.96 -12.75
C ASP A 57 -12.83 18.68 -12.18
N ALA A 58 -12.75 18.01 -11.02
CA ALA A 58 -11.49 17.60 -10.40
C ALA A 58 -11.67 16.37 -9.50
N ALA A 59 -10.82 15.37 -9.70
CA ALA A 59 -10.71 14.24 -8.77
C ALA A 59 -10.22 14.70 -7.40
N ARG A 60 -10.72 14.07 -6.35
CA ARG A 60 -10.35 14.43 -4.97
C ARG A 60 -10.41 13.25 -4.04
N ARG A 61 -9.63 13.35 -2.96
CA ARG A 61 -9.76 12.52 -1.76
C ARG A 61 -10.25 13.40 -0.63
N GLU A 62 -11.29 12.98 0.06
CA GLU A 62 -11.83 13.68 1.21
C GLU A 62 -12.03 12.72 2.39
N SER A 63 -11.76 13.20 3.60
CA SER A 63 -11.95 12.44 4.83
C SER A 63 -12.87 13.24 5.76
N PHE A 64 -13.88 12.60 6.32
CA PHE A 64 -14.87 13.24 7.20
C PHE A 64 -15.46 12.24 8.21
N LEU A 65 -16.25 12.75 9.15
CA LEU A 65 -16.93 11.94 10.16
C LEU A 65 -18.44 11.93 9.90
N VAL A 66 -19.07 10.77 10.09
CA VAL A 66 -20.52 10.59 10.10
C VAL A 66 -20.90 9.93 11.40
N ASP A 67 -21.55 10.67 12.30
CA ASP A 67 -21.89 10.20 13.65
C ASP A 67 -20.71 9.57 14.41
N GLY A 68 -19.50 10.13 14.18
CA GLY A 68 -18.25 9.66 14.79
C GLY A 68 -17.53 8.53 14.04
N VAL A 69 -18.11 8.00 12.95
CA VAL A 69 -17.48 7.02 12.07
C VAL A 69 -16.63 7.73 11.01
N PRO A 70 -15.32 7.45 10.90
CA PRO A 70 -14.48 7.98 9.83
C PRO A 70 -14.91 7.42 8.47
N VAL A 71 -14.97 8.31 7.49
CA VAL A 71 -15.21 7.96 6.08
C VAL A 71 -14.11 8.62 5.26
N GLU A 72 -13.53 7.84 4.36
CA GLU A 72 -12.59 8.31 3.36
C GLU A 72 -13.15 8.05 1.97
N ALA A 73 -13.30 9.10 1.17
CA ALA A 73 -13.86 9.00 -0.17
C ALA A 73 -12.84 9.42 -1.22
N PHE A 74 -12.65 8.55 -2.21
CA PHE A 74 -11.87 8.71 -3.43
C PHE A 74 -12.84 8.97 -4.56
N VAL A 75 -12.96 10.24 -4.95
CA VAL A 75 -13.98 10.72 -5.89
C VAL A 75 -13.36 10.96 -7.25
N HIS A 76 -13.87 10.23 -8.25
CA HIS A 76 -13.32 10.20 -9.60
C HIS A 76 -14.41 10.23 -10.66
N ASP A 77 -13.97 10.49 -11.89
CA ASP A 77 -14.63 10.07 -13.11
C ASP A 77 -13.78 8.97 -13.79
N PRO A 78 -14.20 8.38 -14.93
CA PRO A 78 -13.46 7.26 -15.52
C PRO A 78 -12.01 7.61 -15.91
N GLU A 79 -11.75 8.83 -16.39
CA GLU A 79 -10.42 9.25 -16.85
C GLU A 79 -9.46 9.42 -15.68
N THR A 80 -9.90 10.12 -14.63
CA THR A 80 -9.09 10.32 -13.43
C THR A 80 -8.91 9.01 -12.65
N LEU A 81 -9.94 8.16 -12.57
CA LEU A 81 -9.82 6.84 -11.96
C LEU A 81 -8.79 5.98 -12.69
N ALA A 82 -8.83 5.96 -14.02
CA ALA A 82 -7.85 5.23 -14.83
C ALA A 82 -6.42 5.69 -14.53
N TRP A 83 -6.18 7.00 -14.42
CA TRP A 83 -4.87 7.55 -14.05
C TRP A 83 -4.40 7.04 -12.68
N PHE A 84 -5.26 7.09 -11.66
CA PHE A 84 -4.92 6.60 -10.31
C PHE A 84 -4.70 5.08 -10.26
N VAL A 85 -5.43 4.32 -11.08
CA VAL A 85 -5.17 2.88 -11.26
C VAL A 85 -3.80 2.66 -11.88
N GLU A 86 -3.40 3.41 -12.92
CA GLU A 86 -2.05 3.30 -13.48
C GLU A 86 -0.97 3.64 -12.45
N GLU A 87 -1.18 4.68 -11.64
CA GLU A 87 -0.23 5.09 -10.60
C GLU A 87 -0.06 4.00 -9.52
N ASP A 88 -1.16 3.38 -9.09
CA ASP A 88 -1.15 2.24 -8.18
C ASP A 88 -0.40 1.03 -8.74
N ILE A 89 -0.57 0.76 -10.03
CA ILE A 89 0.14 -0.31 -10.71
C ILE A 89 1.63 0.02 -10.83
N ALA A 90 1.98 1.22 -11.29
CA ALA A 90 3.36 1.64 -11.49
C ALA A 90 4.18 1.57 -10.18
N ARG A 91 3.61 2.09 -9.09
CA ARG A 91 4.22 2.00 -7.74
C ARG A 91 4.10 0.61 -7.12
N GLY A 92 3.36 -0.30 -7.74
CA GLY A 92 3.16 -1.68 -7.31
C GLY A 92 2.38 -1.81 -5.99
N ARG A 93 1.51 -0.85 -5.66
CA ARG A 93 0.70 -0.86 -4.43
C ARG A 93 -0.78 -0.67 -4.82
N PRO A 94 -1.56 -1.75 -4.89
CA PRO A 94 -2.86 -1.75 -5.57
C PRO A 94 -4.02 -1.34 -4.66
N SER A 95 -3.94 -0.16 -4.03
CA SER A 95 -4.93 0.29 -3.04
C SER A 95 -6.33 0.47 -3.65
N ILE A 96 -6.45 1.28 -4.71
CA ILE A 96 -7.72 1.53 -5.41
C ILE A 96 -8.22 0.26 -6.08
N LEU A 97 -7.32 -0.55 -6.66
CA LEU A 97 -7.70 -1.81 -7.30
C LEU A 97 -8.34 -2.77 -6.29
N ASN A 98 -7.73 -2.95 -5.10
CA ASN A 98 -8.31 -3.79 -4.06
C ASN A 98 -9.67 -3.25 -3.59
N MET A 99 -9.82 -1.93 -3.41
CA MET A 99 -11.10 -1.33 -3.02
C MET A 99 -12.20 -1.60 -4.05
N ILE A 100 -11.90 -1.52 -5.34
CA ILE A 100 -12.85 -1.84 -6.41
C ILE A 100 -13.20 -3.33 -6.43
N VAL A 101 -12.19 -4.21 -6.35
CA VAL A 101 -12.39 -5.66 -6.46
C VAL A 101 -13.13 -6.24 -5.26
N GLU A 102 -12.81 -5.78 -4.05
CA GLU A 102 -13.39 -6.28 -2.79
C GLU A 102 -14.66 -5.53 -2.37
N GLY A 103 -14.91 -4.33 -2.93
CA GLY A 103 -15.95 -3.42 -2.45
C GLY A 103 -17.37 -3.85 -2.81
N SER A 104 -18.32 -3.52 -1.93
CA SER A 104 -19.76 -3.66 -2.19
C SER A 104 -20.27 -2.48 -3.03
N VAL A 105 -21.07 -2.74 -4.06
CA VAL A 105 -21.59 -1.67 -4.94
C VAL A 105 -22.83 -1.02 -4.33
N ILE A 106 -22.89 0.31 -4.41
CA ILE A 106 -24.08 1.13 -4.17
C ILE A 106 -24.29 2.11 -5.34
N GLY A 107 -25.52 2.59 -5.53
CA GLY A 107 -25.87 3.58 -6.56
C GLY A 107 -26.71 3.04 -7.73
N ALA A 108 -26.94 3.89 -8.73
CA ALA A 108 -27.97 3.68 -9.76
C ALA A 108 -27.51 2.82 -10.95
N HIS A 109 -26.21 2.62 -11.13
CA HIS A 109 -25.63 1.92 -12.29
C HIS A 109 -24.76 0.71 -11.91
N PRO A 110 -25.35 -0.35 -11.32
CA PRO A 110 -24.60 -1.53 -10.88
C PRO A 110 -23.91 -2.27 -12.04
N ASP A 111 -24.48 -2.28 -13.24
CA ASP A 111 -23.86 -2.94 -14.41
C ASP A 111 -22.53 -2.27 -14.81
N SER A 112 -22.47 -0.93 -14.75
CA SER A 112 -21.24 -0.16 -15.00
C SER A 112 -20.19 -0.44 -13.93
N ALA A 113 -20.62 -0.57 -12.67
CA ALA A 113 -19.74 -0.95 -11.56
C ALA A 113 -19.19 -2.37 -11.74
N GLU A 114 -19.99 -3.33 -12.15
CA GLU A 114 -19.52 -4.71 -12.35
C GLU A 114 -18.61 -4.84 -13.59
N ALA A 115 -18.88 -4.09 -14.66
CA ALA A 115 -17.99 -4.02 -15.81
C ALA A 115 -16.60 -3.45 -15.44
N LEU A 116 -16.57 -2.36 -14.66
CA LEU A 116 -15.32 -1.79 -14.14
C LEU A 116 -14.61 -2.78 -13.20
N ARG A 117 -15.33 -3.41 -12.27
CA ARG A 117 -14.77 -4.43 -11.36
C ARG A 117 -14.13 -5.57 -12.16
N ALA A 118 -14.78 -6.07 -13.20
CA ALA A 118 -14.24 -7.14 -14.04
C ALA A 118 -12.93 -6.71 -14.72
N ASN A 119 -12.86 -5.50 -15.26
CA ASN A 119 -11.63 -4.97 -15.85
C ASN A 119 -10.50 -4.86 -14.82
N ILE A 120 -10.78 -4.23 -13.66
CA ILE A 120 -9.79 -4.05 -12.60
C ILE A 120 -9.34 -5.39 -11.99
N SER A 121 -10.23 -6.38 -11.90
CA SER A 121 -9.90 -7.72 -11.40
C SER A 121 -8.84 -8.40 -12.28
N VAL A 122 -8.95 -8.28 -13.60
CA VAL A 122 -7.95 -8.83 -14.54
C VAL A 122 -6.59 -8.15 -14.34
N ARG A 123 -6.59 -6.83 -14.18
CA ARG A 123 -5.36 -6.05 -13.94
C ARG A 123 -4.72 -6.40 -12.59
N LEU A 124 -5.51 -6.51 -11.53
CA LEU A 124 -5.04 -6.88 -10.21
C LEU A 124 -4.44 -8.30 -10.20
N ALA A 125 -5.08 -9.25 -10.88
CA ALA A 125 -4.60 -10.62 -11.01
C ALA A 125 -3.29 -10.74 -11.81
N SER A 126 -2.99 -9.77 -12.68
CA SER A 126 -1.77 -9.75 -13.50
C SER A 126 -0.50 -9.43 -12.69
N GLY A 127 -0.64 -8.91 -11.46
CA GLY A 127 0.50 -8.50 -10.64
C GLY A 127 1.09 -7.14 -11.05
N PRO A 128 2.03 -6.59 -10.26
CA PRO A 128 2.73 -5.36 -10.60
C PRO A 128 3.68 -5.57 -11.79
N PRO A 129 4.02 -4.51 -12.52
CA PRO A 129 5.11 -4.54 -13.47
C PRO A 129 6.42 -4.92 -12.76
N PRO A 130 7.32 -5.67 -13.42
CA PRO A 130 8.66 -5.91 -12.91
C PRO A 130 9.37 -4.61 -12.56
N LEU A 131 10.22 -4.65 -11.52
CA LEU A 131 11.08 -3.51 -11.21
C LEU A 131 11.99 -3.21 -12.40
N SER A 132 12.08 -1.94 -12.80
CA SER A 132 13.11 -1.54 -13.74
C SER A 132 14.49 -1.73 -13.10
N THR A 133 15.53 -1.91 -13.92
CA THR A 133 16.91 -2.05 -13.43
C THR A 133 17.32 -0.89 -12.53
N ALA A 134 16.91 0.34 -12.87
CA ALA A 134 17.19 1.53 -12.07
C ALA A 134 16.54 1.46 -10.68
N VAL A 135 15.26 1.07 -10.59
CA VAL A 135 14.56 0.95 -9.30
C VAL A 135 15.11 -0.20 -8.47
N LEU A 136 15.42 -1.35 -9.10
CA LEU A 136 16.02 -2.49 -8.40
C LEU A 136 17.40 -2.14 -7.86
N ASN A 137 18.25 -1.46 -8.64
CA ASN A 137 19.56 -1.01 -8.18
C ASN A 137 19.43 0.02 -7.05
N ALA A 138 18.48 0.95 -7.15
CA ALA A 138 18.24 1.92 -6.08
C ALA A 138 17.86 1.23 -4.76
N LEU A 139 16.96 0.23 -4.80
CA LEU A 139 16.61 -0.59 -3.63
C LEU A 139 17.81 -1.36 -3.09
N ARG A 140 18.57 -2.02 -3.96
CA ARG A 140 19.78 -2.77 -3.56
C ARG A 140 20.80 -1.87 -2.87
N TYR A 141 21.03 -0.69 -3.41
CA TYR A 141 21.92 0.30 -2.82
C TYR A 141 21.41 0.77 -1.47
N GLU A 142 20.15 1.19 -1.37
CA GLU A 142 19.61 1.73 -0.12
C GLU A 142 19.53 0.67 0.99
N ILE A 143 19.36 -0.61 0.65
CA ILE A 143 19.44 -1.72 1.60
C ILE A 143 20.91 -1.98 1.98
N THR A 144 21.85 -1.91 1.02
CA THR A 144 23.29 -2.07 1.28
C THR A 144 23.81 -0.99 2.22
N ASP A 145 23.46 0.26 1.95
CA ASP A 145 23.82 1.42 2.76
C ASP A 145 23.29 1.27 4.21
N ALA A 146 22.03 0.86 4.37
CA ALA A 146 21.46 0.59 5.69
C ALA A 146 22.14 -0.59 6.41
N ILE A 147 22.56 -1.63 5.69
CA ILE A 147 23.34 -2.74 6.27
C ILE A 147 24.71 -2.24 6.75
N ASP A 148 25.42 -1.48 5.91
CA ASP A 148 26.75 -0.96 6.24
C ASP A 148 26.69 0.00 7.43
N ASP A 149 25.62 0.79 7.53
CA ASP A 149 25.34 1.63 8.70
C ASP A 149 25.10 0.82 9.98
N LEU A 150 24.34 -0.28 9.91
CA LEU A 150 24.09 -1.18 11.05
C LEU A 150 25.31 -2.02 11.45
N LEU A 151 26.25 -2.24 10.53
CA LEU A 151 27.53 -2.89 10.83
C LEU A 151 28.49 -1.96 11.59
N GLY A 152 28.28 -0.65 11.51
CA GLY A 152 29.02 0.35 12.26
C GLY A 152 28.67 0.36 13.75
N ASP A 153 29.56 0.93 14.57
CA ASP A 153 29.24 1.24 15.97
C ASP A 153 28.29 2.45 15.99
N ARG A 154 27.02 2.19 16.32
CA ARG A 154 25.92 3.16 16.26
C ARG A 154 25.23 3.29 17.61
N ARG A 155 24.69 4.49 17.86
CA ARG A 155 23.84 4.69 19.02
C ARG A 155 22.49 4.00 18.83
N ALA A 156 21.83 3.65 19.94
CA ALA A 156 20.54 2.98 19.89
C ALA A 156 19.46 3.75 19.11
N ASP A 157 19.44 5.08 19.20
CA ASP A 157 18.51 5.92 18.44
C ASP A 157 18.78 5.89 16.92
N GLU A 158 20.04 5.80 16.52
CA GLU A 158 20.44 5.64 15.12
C GLU A 158 20.04 4.26 14.60
N VAL A 159 20.30 3.18 15.36
CA VAL A 159 19.89 1.81 15.02
C VAL A 159 18.37 1.72 14.78
N MET A 160 17.57 2.35 15.63
CA MET A 160 16.12 2.42 15.47
C MET A 160 15.72 3.15 14.18
N ALA A 161 16.36 4.28 13.88
CA ALA A 161 16.09 5.06 12.67
C ALA A 161 16.46 4.28 11.39
N ILE A 162 17.63 3.63 11.38
CA ILE A 162 18.08 2.81 10.26
C ILE A 162 17.15 1.60 10.07
N GLY A 163 16.77 0.92 11.15
CA GLY A 163 15.82 -0.18 11.09
C GLY A 163 14.45 0.21 10.53
N ALA A 164 13.93 1.37 10.96
CA ALA A 164 12.66 1.92 10.46
C ALA A 164 12.72 2.28 8.96
N LEU A 165 13.89 2.73 8.48
CA LEU A 165 14.16 2.99 7.06
C LEU A 165 14.29 1.69 6.26
N LEU A 166 15.01 0.69 6.79
CA LEU A 166 15.33 -0.57 6.13
C LEU A 166 14.09 -1.46 5.95
N HIS A 167 13.23 -1.56 6.96
CA HIS A 167 12.06 -2.43 6.92
C HIS A 167 11.21 -2.31 5.65
N PRO A 168 10.67 -1.12 5.29
CA PRO A 168 9.84 -0.98 4.08
C PRO A 168 10.61 -1.28 2.78
N LYS A 169 11.91 -0.98 2.72
CA LYS A 169 12.74 -1.24 1.53
C LYS A 169 12.95 -2.74 1.31
N LEU A 170 13.25 -3.46 2.39
CA LEU A 170 13.45 -4.90 2.34
C LEU A 170 12.14 -5.63 2.00
N VAL A 171 11.01 -5.20 2.57
CA VAL A 171 9.68 -5.70 2.17
C VAL A 171 9.41 -5.46 0.68
N GLU A 172 9.73 -4.27 0.18
CA GLU A 172 9.53 -3.93 -1.22
C GLU A 172 10.40 -4.79 -2.14
N LEU A 173 11.69 -4.96 -1.83
CA LEU A 173 12.59 -5.85 -2.56
C LEU A 173 12.02 -7.27 -2.60
N VAL A 174 11.59 -7.79 -1.46
CA VAL A 174 11.08 -9.17 -1.34
C VAL A 174 9.82 -9.39 -2.16
N LEU A 175 8.83 -8.50 -2.04
CA LEU A 175 7.55 -8.64 -2.73
C LEU A 175 7.69 -8.31 -4.21
N ARG A 176 8.18 -7.12 -4.56
CA ARG A 176 8.30 -6.68 -5.95
C ARG A 176 9.34 -7.46 -6.73
N GLY A 177 10.45 -7.86 -6.09
CA GLY A 177 11.48 -8.70 -6.69
C GLY A 177 10.98 -10.09 -7.09
N ARG A 178 9.85 -10.54 -6.53
CA ARG A 178 9.17 -11.79 -6.86
C ARG A 178 7.87 -11.59 -7.65
N GLY A 179 7.59 -10.38 -8.14
CA GLY A 179 6.38 -10.08 -8.91
C GLY A 179 5.10 -10.03 -8.07
N HIS A 180 5.21 -9.86 -6.75
CA HIS A 180 4.05 -9.66 -5.87
C HIS A 180 3.80 -8.17 -5.62
N TRP A 181 2.52 -7.81 -5.45
CA TRP A 181 2.11 -6.48 -5.02
C TRP A 181 2.77 -6.11 -3.68
N ASN A 182 3.21 -4.87 -3.57
CA ASN A 182 3.80 -4.28 -2.37
C ASN A 182 2.71 -3.68 -1.46
N GLY A 183 3.07 -3.43 -0.20
CA GLY A 183 2.21 -2.74 0.77
C GLY A 183 3.00 -2.05 1.85
N ALA A 184 2.38 -1.05 2.49
CA ALA A 184 3.00 -0.24 3.54
C ALA A 184 2.33 -0.48 4.90
N GLY A 185 3.06 -0.15 5.97
CA GLY A 185 2.55 -0.27 7.35
C GLY A 185 2.02 -1.67 7.65
N LYS A 186 0.78 -1.76 8.15
CA LYS A 186 0.14 -3.04 8.51
C LYS A 186 0.01 -4.05 7.35
N TRP A 187 0.08 -3.59 6.10
CA TRP A 187 -0.01 -4.49 4.94
C TRP A 187 1.28 -5.24 4.65
N ALA A 188 2.44 -4.71 5.04
CA ALA A 188 3.73 -5.38 4.84
C ALA A 188 3.75 -6.82 5.42
N PRO A 189 3.49 -7.04 6.74
CA PRO A 189 3.49 -8.40 7.29
C PRO A 189 2.36 -9.28 6.72
N ARG A 190 1.20 -8.70 6.37
CA ARG A 190 0.08 -9.45 5.77
C ARG A 190 0.43 -9.99 4.38
N LEU A 191 1.05 -9.16 3.55
CA LEU A 191 1.45 -9.53 2.19
C LEU A 191 2.62 -10.51 2.20
N LEU A 192 3.60 -10.32 3.09
CA LEU A 192 4.66 -11.30 3.33
C LEU A 192 4.06 -12.66 3.71
N ALA A 193 3.14 -12.70 4.69
CA ALA A 193 2.52 -13.95 5.13
C ALA A 193 1.66 -14.61 4.04
N LYS A 194 1.00 -13.81 3.20
CA LYS A 194 0.24 -14.29 2.03
C LYS A 194 1.16 -14.93 0.98
N MET A 195 2.38 -14.43 0.83
CA MET A 195 3.38 -14.96 -0.10
C MET A 195 4.10 -16.19 0.48
N ASP A 196 4.65 -16.08 1.68
CA ASP A 196 5.42 -17.11 2.39
C ASP A 196 5.37 -16.85 3.91
N THR A 197 4.67 -17.71 4.64
CA THR A 197 4.51 -17.61 6.10
C THR A 197 5.83 -17.81 6.85
N GLY A 198 6.74 -18.63 6.34
CA GLY A 198 8.05 -18.86 6.93
C GLY A 198 8.97 -17.65 6.76
N LEU A 199 8.94 -17.01 5.59
CA LEU A 199 9.65 -15.74 5.39
C LEU A 199 9.08 -14.63 6.27
N ALA A 200 7.76 -14.51 6.36
CA ALA A 200 7.11 -13.55 7.24
C ALA A 200 7.54 -13.71 8.71
N GLY A 201 7.65 -14.95 9.19
CA GLY A 201 8.17 -15.26 10.53
C GLY A 201 9.63 -14.86 10.74
N ARG A 202 10.48 -15.03 9.71
CA ARG A 202 11.88 -14.55 9.75
C ARG A 202 11.96 -13.02 9.81
N PHE A 203 11.12 -12.33 9.04
CA PHE A 203 11.00 -10.87 9.11
C PHE A 203 10.61 -10.40 10.52
N ASP A 204 9.53 -10.95 11.09
CA ASP A 204 9.07 -10.57 12.43
C ASP A 204 10.15 -10.83 13.49
N THR A 205 10.80 -12.00 13.45
CA THR A 205 11.88 -12.34 14.39
C THR A 205 13.06 -11.38 14.25
N ALA A 206 13.52 -11.13 13.02
CA ALA A 206 14.67 -10.28 12.77
C ALA A 206 14.42 -8.83 13.21
N PHE A 207 13.31 -8.22 12.80
CA PHE A 207 13.01 -6.84 13.15
C PHE A 207 12.63 -6.67 14.63
N ARG A 208 12.08 -7.69 15.29
CA ARG A 208 11.92 -7.68 16.76
C ARG A 208 13.26 -7.64 17.47
N ALA A 209 14.23 -8.47 17.07
CA ALA A 209 15.56 -8.44 17.67
C ALA A 209 16.22 -7.05 17.49
N LEU A 210 16.13 -6.48 16.28
CA LEU A 210 16.66 -5.15 16.01
C LEU A 210 16.00 -4.07 16.89
N PHE A 211 14.66 -4.03 16.94
CA PHE A 211 13.95 -2.95 17.62
C PHE A 211 13.84 -3.10 19.13
N ALA A 212 13.86 -4.33 19.66
CA ALA A 212 13.75 -4.56 21.10
C ALA A 212 15.13 -4.64 21.77
N GLU A 213 16.14 -5.18 21.09
CA GLU A 213 17.43 -5.52 21.68
C GLU A 213 18.58 -4.72 21.05
N GLY A 214 18.34 -4.05 19.92
CA GLY A 214 19.38 -3.35 19.17
C GLY A 214 20.32 -4.29 18.43
N ASP A 215 19.97 -5.58 18.29
CA ASP A 215 20.78 -6.59 17.58
C ASP A 215 20.46 -6.60 16.07
N PRO A 216 21.37 -6.14 15.20
CA PRO A 216 21.13 -6.11 13.76
C PRO A 216 21.41 -7.45 13.06
N GLY A 217 22.02 -8.43 13.74
CA GLY A 217 22.59 -9.62 13.10
C GLY A 217 21.57 -10.40 12.27
N LEU A 218 20.36 -10.61 12.79
CA LEU A 218 19.30 -11.31 12.07
C LEU A 218 18.76 -10.51 10.88
N VAL A 219 18.64 -9.18 11.01
CA VAL A 219 18.15 -8.32 9.92
C VAL A 219 19.19 -8.25 8.80
N ILE A 220 20.46 -8.14 9.13
CA ILE A 220 21.56 -8.14 8.15
C ILE A 220 21.57 -9.48 7.39
N ALA A 221 21.52 -10.61 8.09
CA ALA A 221 21.52 -11.93 7.46
C ALA A 221 20.30 -12.13 6.54
N LEU A 222 19.13 -11.66 6.96
CA LEU A 222 17.92 -11.67 6.14
C LEU A 222 18.09 -10.80 4.89
N ALA A 223 18.57 -9.56 5.06
CA ALA A 223 18.75 -8.63 3.95
C ALA A 223 19.79 -9.11 2.94
N ASP A 224 20.91 -9.70 3.39
CA ASP A 224 21.91 -10.31 2.52
C ASP A 224 21.35 -11.48 1.72
N ALA A 225 20.56 -12.35 2.35
CA ALA A 225 19.92 -13.48 1.66
C ALA A 225 18.96 -12.99 0.56
N GLU A 226 18.17 -11.95 0.85
CA GLU A 226 17.23 -11.38 -0.12
C GLU A 226 17.95 -10.64 -1.25
N LEU A 227 19.01 -9.88 -0.94
CA LEU A 227 19.85 -9.23 -1.94
C LEU A 227 20.55 -10.24 -2.86
N ALA A 228 20.95 -11.41 -2.36
CA ALA A 228 21.64 -12.43 -3.15
C ALA A 228 20.81 -12.90 -4.37
N HIS A 229 19.48 -12.89 -4.26
CA HIS A 229 18.58 -13.19 -5.39
C HIS A 229 18.61 -12.11 -6.50
N HIS A 230 19.15 -10.94 -6.20
CA HIS A 230 19.17 -9.77 -7.08
C HIS A 230 20.59 -9.28 -7.39
N GLY A 231 21.59 -10.15 -7.26
CA GLY A 231 23.00 -9.82 -7.54
C GLY A 231 23.79 -9.33 -6.33
N GLY A 232 23.24 -9.46 -5.12
CA GLY A 232 23.89 -9.11 -3.87
C GLY A 232 23.85 -7.61 -3.56
N ARG A 233 24.65 -7.21 -2.56
CA ARG A 233 24.88 -5.82 -2.18
C ARG A 233 25.31 -4.96 -3.38
N LEU A 234 25.02 -3.67 -3.33
CA LEU A 234 25.38 -2.70 -4.36
C LEU A 234 25.83 -1.39 -3.69
N PHE A 235 27.14 -1.15 -3.69
CA PHE A 235 27.71 0.15 -3.34
C PHE A 235 28.68 0.55 -4.46
N ASP A 236 29.68 -0.30 -4.67
CA ASP A 236 30.59 -0.17 -5.81
C ASP A 236 29.82 -0.31 -7.13
N GLY A 237 29.93 0.70 -7.99
CA GLY A 237 29.21 0.78 -9.25
C GLY A 237 27.78 1.36 -9.21
N ASP A 238 27.25 1.79 -8.06
CA ASP A 238 26.00 2.60 -8.07
C ASP A 238 26.27 3.96 -8.71
N CYS A 239 25.36 4.37 -9.60
CA CYS A 239 25.42 5.67 -10.24
C CYS A 239 24.00 6.16 -10.52
N ARG A 240 23.70 7.39 -10.09
CA ARG A 240 22.39 8.03 -10.26
C ARG A 240 22.59 9.38 -10.91
N GLU A 241 21.96 9.56 -12.06
CA GLU A 241 22.00 10.84 -12.77
C GLU A 241 20.87 11.74 -12.29
N ALA A 242 21.18 13.01 -12.03
CA ALA A 242 20.15 14.02 -11.80
C ALA A 242 19.29 14.18 -13.08
N PRO A 243 17.97 14.42 -12.98
CA PRO A 243 17.15 14.57 -14.18
C PRO A 243 17.64 15.76 -15.02
N ALA A 244 17.79 15.55 -16.33
CA ALA A 244 18.33 16.58 -17.23
C ALA A 244 17.52 17.89 -17.20
N SER A 245 16.22 17.82 -16.90
CA SER A 245 15.31 18.96 -16.76
C SER A 245 15.66 19.93 -15.63
N TRP A 246 16.54 19.54 -14.69
CA TRP A 246 16.98 20.41 -13.58
C TRP A 246 18.21 21.26 -13.94
N ARG A 247 18.84 20.98 -15.07
CA ARG A 247 19.89 21.85 -15.60
C ARG A 247 19.21 23.06 -16.25
N ILE A 248 19.28 24.21 -15.57
CA ILE A 248 18.96 25.48 -16.19
C ILE A 248 20.05 25.74 -17.24
N VAL A 249 19.65 25.74 -18.51
CA VAL A 249 20.51 26.09 -19.66
C VAL A 249 20.55 27.60 -19.79
#